data_AF-A0A8R7K6S7-F1
#
_entry.id   AF-A0A8R7K6S7-F1
#
_cell.length_a   1.000
_cell.length_b   1.000
_cell.length_c   1.000
_cell.angle_alpha   90.00
_cell.angle_beta   90.00
_cell.angle_gamma   90.00
#
_symmetry.space_group_name_H-M   'P 1'
#
loop_
_entity.id
_entity.type
_entity.pdbx_description
1 polymer ?
#
loop_
_entity_poly.entity_id
_entity_poly.type
_entity_poly.pdbx_seq_one_letter_code
_entity_poly.pdbx_strand_id
1 'polypeptide(L)'
;GPTVAVKLFIDKEKKRVLFAESDKDFVDILFSFLTLPLGTIVRLFNKQSQIGCLDELYRSVESLGEDHFQTKECKAMLLRPVNAAALHCDRLRVKVDDADLTAIY
;
A
#
# COMPACT_ATOMS: atom_id res chain seq x y z
N GLY A 1 7.56 -9.64 -14.44
CA GLY A 1 7.93 -8.92 -13.20
C GLY A 1 8.69 -9.85 -12.27
N PRO A 2 9.29 -9.33 -11.20
CA PRO A 2 9.88 -10.16 -10.15
C PRO A 2 8.84 -11.13 -9.57
N THR A 3 9.25 -12.36 -9.29
CA THR A 3 8.41 -13.41 -8.69
C THR A 3 8.89 -13.75 -7.29
N VAL A 4 7.99 -14.14 -6.40
CA VAL A 4 8.27 -14.64 -5.05
C VAL A 4 7.67 -16.03 -4.88
N ALA A 5 8.48 -16.99 -4.43
CA ALA A 5 8.06 -18.37 -4.31
C ALA A 5 7.59 -18.67 -2.88
N VAL A 6 6.44 -19.33 -2.76
CA VAL A 6 5.90 -19.80 -1.49
C VAL A 6 5.49 -21.26 -1.67
N LYS A 7 5.89 -22.12 -0.74
CA LYS A 7 5.53 -23.53 -0.73
C LYS A 7 4.33 -23.73 0.19
N LEU A 8 3.25 -24.26 -0.35
CA LEU A 8 2.01 -24.52 0.39
C LEU A 8 1.89 -26.00 0.75
N PHE A 9 1.59 -26.29 2.01
CA PHE A 9 1.21 -27.60 2.49
C PHE A 9 -0.31 -27.66 2.59
N ILE A 10 -0.94 -28.52 1.78
CA ILE A 10 -2.40 -28.51 1.58
C ILE A 10 -2.97 -29.88 1.97
N ASP A 11 -4.02 -29.86 2.80
CA ASP A 11 -4.91 -31.00 2.99
C ASP A 11 -5.95 -30.99 1.86
N LYS A 12 -5.79 -31.92 0.90
CA LYS A 12 -6.65 -32.00 -0.29
C LYS A 12 -8.05 -32.52 0.02
N GLU A 13 -8.19 -33.39 1.01
CA GLU A 13 -9.49 -33.95 1.38
C GLU A 13 -10.36 -32.87 2.01
N LYS A 14 -9.79 -32.09 2.94
CA LYS A 14 -10.48 -30.99 3.61
C LYS A 14 -10.42 -29.66 2.85
N LYS A 15 -9.76 -29.63 1.68
CA LYS A 15 -9.59 -28.45 0.82
C LYS A 15 -9.07 -27.22 1.58
N ARG A 16 -8.05 -27.39 2.42
CA ARG A 16 -7.49 -26.30 3.24
C ARG A 16 -5.97 -26.26 3.21
N VAL A 17 -5.41 -25.06 3.31
CA VAL A 17 -3.98 -24.85 3.54
C VAL A 17 -3.67 -25.09 5.02
N LEU A 18 -2.63 -25.88 5.30
CA LEU A 18 -2.14 -26.16 6.65
C LEU A 18 -1.00 -25.20 7.01
N PHE A 19 -0.03 -25.06 6.12
CA PHE A 19 1.15 -24.23 6.32
C PHE A 19 1.61 -23.59 5.01
N ALA A 20 2.26 -22.43 5.11
CA ALA A 20 2.99 -21.80 4.02
C ALA A 20 4.44 -21.59 4.48
N GLU A 21 5.38 -22.12 3.71
CA GLU A 21 6.82 -21.96 3.91
C GLU A 21 7.34 -20.97 2.87
N SER A 22 8.08 -19.96 3.29
CA SER A 22 8.59 -18.90 2.43
C SER A 22 9.96 -18.39 2.86
N ASP A 23 10.62 -17.67 1.96
CA ASP A 23 11.80 -16.87 2.27
C ASP A 23 11.43 -15.54 2.95
N LYS A 24 12.46 -14.76 3.32
CA LYS A 24 12.32 -13.43 3.92
C LYS A 24 11.57 -12.46 3.01
N ASP A 25 11.74 -12.55 1.70
CA ASP A 25 11.19 -11.58 0.76
C ASP A 25 9.65 -11.63 0.75
N PHE A 26 9.06 -12.83 0.83
CA PHE A 26 7.60 -12.95 1.00
C PHE A 26 7.12 -12.32 2.31
N VAL A 27 7.85 -12.57 3.40
CA VAL A 27 7.51 -12.05 4.73
C VAL A 27 7.55 -10.53 4.74
N ASP A 28 8.62 -9.93 4.21
CA ASP A 28 8.74 -8.46 4.13
C ASP A 28 7.60 -7.84 3.32
N ILE A 29 7.20 -8.46 2.20
CA ILE A 29 6.05 -8.01 1.40
C ILE A 29 4.75 -8.11 2.19
N LEU A 30 4.51 -9.24 2.88
CA LEU A 30 3.30 -9.43 3.69
C LEU A 30 3.19 -8.37 4.80
N PHE A 31 4.29 -8.10 5.51
CA PHE A 31 4.33 -7.09 6.57
C PHE A 31 4.25 -5.67 6.01
N SER A 32 4.73 -5.42 4.79
CA SER A 32 4.62 -4.11 4.15
C SER A 32 3.16 -3.65 4.01
N PHE A 33 2.22 -4.56 3.77
CA PHE A 33 0.79 -4.23 3.70
C PHE A 33 0.26 -3.63 5.02
N LEU A 34 0.79 -4.06 6.16
CA LEU A 34 0.41 -3.53 7.48
C LEU A 34 0.95 -2.12 7.72
N THR A 35 1.95 -1.69 6.93
CA THR A 35 2.54 -0.35 7.01
C THR A 35 1.88 0.64 6.06
N LEU A 36 1.03 0.17 5.12
CA LEU A 36 0.42 1.04 4.12
C LEU A 36 -0.56 2.02 4.78
N PRO A 37 -0.41 3.34 4.55
CA PRO A 37 -1.41 4.29 4.97
C PRO A 37 -2.73 4.02 4.25
N LEU A 38 -3.86 4.24 4.93
CA LEU A 38 -5.18 4.02 4.34
C LEU A 38 -5.40 4.84 3.05
N GLY A 39 -4.89 6.07 2.99
CA GLY A 39 -4.96 6.89 1.77
C GLY A 39 -4.22 6.27 0.58
N THR A 40 -3.12 5.55 0.82
CA THR A 40 -2.42 4.79 -0.22
C THR A 40 -3.27 3.63 -0.74
N ILE A 41 -3.93 2.89 0.15
CA ILE A 41 -4.84 1.80 -0.24
C ILE A 41 -5.98 2.36 -1.11
N VAL A 42 -6.63 3.45 -0.68
CA VAL A 42 -7.68 4.11 -1.47
C VAL A 42 -7.18 4.51 -2.85
N ARG A 43 -5.99 5.10 -2.94
CA ARG A 43 -5.36 5.49 -4.22
C ARG A 43 -5.08 4.29 -5.13
N LEU A 44 -4.47 3.23 -4.60
CA LEU A 44 -4.12 2.02 -5.37
C LEU A 44 -5.36 1.30 -5.92
N PHE A 45 -6.48 1.36 -5.20
CA PHE A 45 -7.78 0.85 -5.64
C PHE A 45 -8.56 1.86 -6.49
N ASN A 46 -7.92 2.91 -7.02
CA ASN A 46 -8.54 3.95 -7.83
C ASN A 46 -9.81 4.55 -7.18
N LYS A 47 -9.75 4.80 -5.87
CA LYS A 47 -10.86 5.37 -5.08
C LYS A 47 -12.10 4.47 -5.05
N GLN A 48 -11.90 3.15 -5.16
CA GLN A 48 -12.95 2.11 -5.06
C GLN A 48 -12.53 1.04 -4.03
N SER A 49 -11.98 1.48 -2.89
CA SER A 49 -11.53 0.57 -1.83
C SER A 49 -12.68 -0.13 -1.10
N GLN A 50 -13.89 0.46 -1.12
CA GLN A 50 -15.05 -0.01 -0.36
C GLN A 50 -14.80 -0.02 1.17
N ILE A 51 -13.82 0.77 1.65
CA ILE A 51 -13.49 0.89 3.07
C ILE A 51 -14.24 2.08 3.67
N GLY A 52 -15.47 1.83 4.12
CA GLY A 52 -16.29 2.85 4.78
C GLY A 52 -16.48 4.09 3.89
N CYS A 53 -16.15 5.27 4.42
CA CYS A 53 -16.21 6.55 3.70
C CYS A 53 -14.85 7.04 3.17
N LEU A 54 -13.82 6.19 3.20
CA LEU A 54 -12.46 6.64 2.86
C LEU A 54 -12.30 6.98 1.38
N ASP A 55 -13.09 6.36 0.50
CA ASP A 55 -13.14 6.70 -0.92
C ASP A 55 -13.64 8.15 -1.11
N GLU A 56 -14.71 8.52 -0.40
CA GLU A 56 -15.26 9.88 -0.43
C GLU A 56 -14.34 10.90 0.26
N LEU A 57 -13.68 10.52 1.35
CA LEU A 57 -12.70 11.37 2.03
C LEU A 57 -11.53 11.69 1.09
N TYR A 58 -10.97 10.68 0.41
CA TYR A 58 -9.90 10.87 -0.56
C TYR A 58 -10.35 11.78 -1.71
N ARG A 59 -11.53 11.54 -2.31
CA ARG A 59 -12.08 12.40 -3.38
C ARG A 59 -12.28 13.84 -2.91
N SER A 60 -12.68 14.05 -1.66
CA SER A 60 -12.85 15.39 -1.09
C SER A 60 -11.52 16.13 -1.04
N VAL A 61 -10.46 15.50 -0.52
CA VAL A 61 -9.10 16.06 -0.51
C VAL A 61 -8.61 16.36 -1.93
N GLU A 62 -8.86 15.44 -2.88
CA GLU A 62 -8.47 15.59 -4.28
C GLU A 62 -9.14 16.82 -4.92
N SER A 63 -10.45 17.01 -4.67
CA SER A 63 -11.27 18.10 -5.21
C SER A 63 -10.99 19.47 -4.61
N LEU A 64 -10.44 19.53 -3.39
CA LEU A 64 -10.25 20.79 -2.67
C LEU A 64 -9.17 21.65 -3.34
N GLY A 65 -9.40 22.96 -3.47
CA GLY A 65 -8.42 23.90 -4.04
C GLY A 65 -7.10 23.93 -3.25
N GLU A 66 -5.98 24.24 -3.92
CA GLU A 66 -4.66 24.34 -3.27
C GLU A 66 -4.58 25.46 -2.23
N ASP A 67 -5.41 26.49 -2.37
CA ASP A 67 -5.55 27.63 -1.45
C ASP A 67 -6.11 27.25 -0.08
N HIS A 68 -6.69 26.06 0.05
CA HIS A 68 -7.10 25.49 1.33
C HIS A 68 -5.97 24.77 2.09
N PHE A 69 -4.76 24.72 1.52
CA PHE A 69 -3.60 24.09 2.13
C PHE A 69 -2.50 25.13 2.35
N GLN A 70 -1.67 24.92 3.37
CA GLN A 70 -0.55 25.81 3.66
C GLN A 70 0.44 25.88 2.49
N THR A 71 0.69 24.74 1.84
CA THR A 71 1.48 24.63 0.62
C THR A 71 0.89 23.56 -0.30
N LYS A 72 1.34 23.53 -1.56
CA LYS A 72 0.92 22.50 -2.53
C LYS A 72 1.37 21.10 -2.10
N GLU A 73 2.53 21.03 -1.46
CA GLU A 73 3.14 19.81 -0.94
C GLU A 73 2.28 19.22 0.20
N CYS A 74 1.67 20.05 1.05
CA CYS A 74 0.72 19.57 2.06
C CYS A 74 -0.45 18.80 1.43
N LYS A 75 -1.02 19.29 0.33
CA LYS A 75 -2.07 18.57 -0.41
C LYS A 75 -1.52 17.27 -1.00
N ALA A 76 -0.33 17.32 -1.61
CA ALA A 76 0.33 16.16 -2.20
C ALA A 76 0.59 15.06 -1.16
N MET A 77 1.03 15.41 0.05
CA MET A 77 1.26 14.47 1.16
C MET A 77 -0.04 13.77 1.62
N LEU A 78 -1.19 14.43 1.54
CA LEU A 78 -2.47 13.80 1.88
C LEU A 78 -2.98 12.84 0.78
N LEU A 79 -2.69 13.15 -0.48
CA LEU A 79 -3.03 12.28 -1.62
C LEU A 79 -2.03 11.13 -1.80
N ARG A 80 -0.78 11.31 -1.36
CA ARG A 80 0.30 10.32 -1.40
C ARG A 80 0.98 10.23 -0.03
N PRO A 81 0.29 9.69 0.98
CA PRO A 81 0.84 9.58 2.33
C PRO A 81 2.02 8.61 2.36
N VAL A 82 3.07 9.00 3.08
CA VAL A 82 4.26 8.18 3.33
C VAL A 82 4.15 7.54 4.70
N ASN A 83 4.56 6.27 4.81
CA ASN A 83 4.63 5.57 6.10
C ASN A 83 6.06 5.61 6.68
N ALA A 84 6.18 5.40 8.00
CA ALA A 84 7.48 5.41 8.69
C ALA A 84 8.45 4.30 8.22
N ALA A 85 7.94 3.24 7.61
CA ALA A 85 8.72 2.14 7.06
C ALA A 85 9.05 2.32 5.56
N ALA A 86 8.83 3.51 4.98
CA ALA A 86 8.97 3.73 3.53
C ALA A 86 10.34 3.30 2.98
N LEU A 87 11.43 3.59 3.69
CA LEU A 87 12.79 3.17 3.30
C LEU A 87 12.98 1.65 3.30
N HIS A 88 12.25 0.93 4.16
CA HIS A 88 12.24 -0.54 4.14
C HIS A 88 11.39 -1.06 2.98
N CYS A 89 10.23 -0.45 2.74
CA CYS A 89 9.32 -0.82 1.66
C CYS A 89 9.93 -0.57 0.26
N ASP A 90 10.81 0.42 0.12
CA ASP A 90 11.54 0.68 -1.13
C ASP A 90 12.49 -0.44 -1.55
N ARG A 91 12.93 -1.26 -0.59
CA ARG A 91 13.84 -2.39 -0.80
C ARG A 91 13.11 -3.70 -1.08
N LEU A 92 11.78 -3.69 -1.09
CA LEU A 92 11.00 -4.89 -1.37
C LEU A 92 11.28 -5.40 -2.77
N ARG A 93 11.36 -6.74 -2.89
CA ARG A 93 11.51 -7.43 -4.18
C ARG A 93 10.35 -7.13 -5.14
N VAL A 94 9.18 -6.81 -4.58
CA VAL A 94 7.99 -6.37 -5.31
C VAL A 94 7.54 -5.04 -4.71
N LYS A 95 7.57 -3.96 -5.51
CA LYS A 95 7.03 -2.66 -5.08
C LYS A 95 5.50 -2.71 -5.12
N VAL A 96 4.88 -2.46 -3.97
CA VAL A 96 3.42 -2.45 -3.79
C VAL A 96 2.84 -1.07 -4.11
N ASP A 97 3.61 -0.02 -3.83
CA ASP A 97 3.28 1.37 -4.10
C ASP A 97 4.17 1.90 -5.23
N ASP A 98 3.58 2.68 -6.14
CA ASP A 98 4.23 3.40 -7.24
C ASP A 98 4.61 4.84 -6.88
N ALA A 99 4.35 5.28 -5.64
CA ALA A 99 4.71 6.61 -5.18
C ALA A 99 6.24 6.82 -5.20
N ASP A 100 6.67 7.83 -5.96
CA ASP A 100 8.05 8.28 -5.97
C ASP A 100 8.31 9.18 -4.75
N LEU A 101 9.09 8.68 -3.80
CA LEU A 101 9.47 9.42 -2.59
C LEU A 101 10.33 10.66 -2.90
N THR A 102 10.95 10.73 -4.08
CA THR A 102 11.74 11.90 -4.52
C THR A 102 10.87 13.04 -5.02
N ALA A 103 9.60 12.79 -5.33
CA ALA A 103 8.65 13.82 -5.77
C ALA A 103 7.94 14.55 -4.60
N ILE A 104 8.27 14.19 -3.35
CA ILE A 104 7.66 14.75 -2.13
C ILE A 104 8.59 15.81 -1.48
N TYR A 105 9.83 15.96 -1.98
CA TYR A 105 10.82 16.94 -1.53
C TYR A 105 11.32 17.83 -2.67
#